data_AF-A0A2D9HUD4-F1
#
_entry.id   AF-A0A2D9HUD4-F1
#
_cell.length_a   1.000
_cell.length_b   1.000
_cell.length_c   1.000
_cell.angle_alpha   90.00
_cell.angle_beta   90.00
_cell.angle_gamma   90.00
#
_symmetry.space_group_name_H-M   'P 1'
#
loop_
_entity.id
_entity.type
_entity.pdbx_description
1 polymer ?
#
loop_
_entity_poly.entity_id
_entity_poly.type
_entity_poly.pdbx_seq_one_letter_code
_entity_poly.pdbx_strand_id
1 'polypeptide(L)'
;KSKILSINNQVLFTNFDISVYENGEFLIKETIDKYKKLNSLINTPSFHIRKSLEDIDAVEFYDSVRYGLKSTFVATKFASKVMRKQEFGNITNMTSDAGLGVENSIGHSATSEGTIGMTRTVARDMAKYGVTCNAICAGDFVSASILAASLCLDSMQSISGKTFGTKDGSIFIYQEPRPIDTISKWGGFELEDLESIMPQTIDKTLSDN
;
A
#
# COMPACT_ATOMS: atom_id res chain seq x y z
N LYS A 1 -22.37 -0.35 -16.09
CA LYS A 1 -21.71 0.51 -17.12
C LYS A 1 -21.68 1.94 -16.61
N SER A 2 -20.72 2.28 -15.76
CA SER A 2 -20.52 3.64 -15.25
C SER A 2 -19.89 4.47 -16.37
N LYS A 3 -20.72 5.21 -17.12
CA LYS A 3 -20.26 6.25 -18.03
C LYS A 3 -19.60 7.34 -17.19
N ILE A 4 -18.38 7.74 -17.56
CA ILE A 4 -17.81 9.01 -17.11
C ILE A 4 -18.81 10.09 -17.53
N LEU A 5 -19.46 10.73 -16.55
CA LEU A 5 -20.64 11.58 -16.77
C LEU A 5 -20.29 12.91 -17.46
N SER A 6 -19.07 13.42 -17.26
CA SER A 6 -18.40 14.38 -18.12
C SER A 6 -16.94 14.54 -17.67
N ILE A 7 -16.02 14.79 -18.61
CA ILE A 7 -14.67 15.31 -18.30
C ILE A 7 -14.72 16.80 -18.63
N ASN A 8 -14.99 17.62 -17.63
CA ASN A 8 -14.94 19.08 -17.80
C ASN A 8 -13.47 19.53 -17.82
N ASN A 9 -13.19 20.82 -18.08
CA ASN A 9 -11.84 21.45 -18.04
C ASN A 9 -11.10 21.34 -16.68
N GLN A 10 -11.62 20.54 -15.74
CA GLN A 10 -11.09 20.29 -14.42
C GLN A 10 -10.10 19.11 -14.37
N VAL A 11 -9.83 18.42 -15.48
CA VAL A 11 -8.88 17.30 -15.53
C VAL A 11 -7.56 17.73 -16.19
N LEU A 12 -6.44 17.26 -15.62
CA LEU A 12 -5.10 17.39 -16.19
C LEU A 12 -4.58 15.98 -16.43
N PHE A 13 -4.16 15.70 -17.66
CA PHE A 13 -3.49 14.45 -17.99
C PHE A 13 -2.00 14.70 -18.13
N THR A 14 -1.21 13.85 -17.50
CA THR A 14 0.26 13.88 -17.56
C THR A 14 0.77 12.47 -17.85
N ASN A 15 1.81 12.36 -18.65
CA ASN A 15 2.45 11.07 -18.96
C ASN A 15 3.86 11.06 -18.37
N PHE A 16 3.98 10.60 -17.12
CA PHE A 16 5.24 10.55 -16.40
C PHE A 16 5.50 9.16 -15.85
N ASP A 17 6.76 8.70 -15.92
CA ASP A 17 7.21 7.57 -15.11
C ASP A 17 7.39 8.05 -13.67
N ILE A 18 6.41 7.73 -12.81
CA ILE A 18 6.39 8.14 -11.40
C ILE A 18 7.44 7.40 -10.56
N SER A 19 8.09 6.35 -11.09
CA SER A 19 9.26 5.75 -10.43
C SER A 19 10.51 6.65 -10.50
N VAL A 20 10.49 7.69 -11.34
CA VAL A 20 11.51 8.73 -11.41
C VAL A 20 11.17 9.85 -10.43
N TYR A 21 12.15 10.27 -9.64
CA TYR A 21 11.93 11.13 -8.49
C TYR A 21 11.48 12.54 -8.90
N GLU A 22 12.12 13.10 -9.93
CA GLU A 22 11.86 14.41 -10.51
C GLU A 22 10.45 14.47 -11.12
N ASN A 23 10.01 13.39 -11.76
CA ASN A 23 8.68 13.27 -12.34
C ASN A 23 7.59 13.31 -11.26
N GLY A 24 7.81 12.67 -10.11
CA GLY A 24 6.88 12.73 -8.98
C GLY A 24 6.77 14.13 -8.38
N GLU A 25 7.90 14.84 -8.25
CA GLU A 25 7.88 16.23 -7.80
C GLU A 25 7.10 17.11 -8.77
N PHE A 26 7.37 16.96 -10.07
CA PHE A 26 6.73 17.72 -11.11
C PHE A 26 5.22 17.47 -11.16
N LEU A 27 4.76 16.22 -11.05
CA LEU A 27 3.33 15.87 -10.99
C LEU A 27 2.61 16.63 -9.88
N ILE A 28 3.17 16.62 -8.67
CA ILE A 28 2.55 17.29 -7.52
C ILE A 28 2.62 18.82 -7.69
N LYS A 29 3.72 19.34 -8.23
CA LYS A 29 3.87 20.77 -8.53
C LYS A 29 2.82 21.25 -9.54
N GLU A 30 2.67 20.57 -10.68
CA GLU A 30 1.65 20.90 -11.69
C GLU A 30 0.23 20.87 -11.12
N THR A 31 -0.04 19.89 -10.25
CA THR A 31 -1.33 19.79 -9.56
C THR A 31 -1.57 21.03 -8.69
N ILE A 32 -0.59 21.46 -7.92
CA ILE A 32 -0.73 22.65 -7.06
C ILE A 32 -0.76 23.94 -7.87
N ASP A 33 0.02 24.06 -8.94
CA ASP A 33 0.02 25.26 -9.78
C ASP A 33 -1.34 25.46 -10.45
N LYS A 34 -1.97 24.37 -10.91
CA LYS A 34 -3.28 24.39 -11.56
C LYS A 34 -4.45 24.50 -10.59
N TYR A 35 -4.47 23.69 -9.53
CA TYR A 35 -5.63 23.52 -8.64
C TYR A 35 -5.48 24.18 -7.27
N LYS A 36 -4.29 24.72 -6.95
CA LYS A 36 -3.94 25.41 -5.69
C LYS A 36 -3.97 24.56 -4.42
N LYS A 37 -4.50 23.34 -4.48
CA LYS A 37 -4.61 22.41 -3.35
C LYS A 37 -4.49 20.97 -3.81
N LEU A 38 -3.98 20.11 -2.93
CA LEU A 38 -4.00 18.67 -3.08
C LEU A 38 -4.75 18.04 -1.90
N ASN A 39 -6.02 17.71 -2.11
CA ASN A 39 -6.85 17.07 -1.07
C ASN A 39 -6.58 15.57 -0.96
N SER A 40 -6.40 14.89 -2.08
CA SER A 40 -6.32 13.43 -2.08
C SER A 40 -5.31 12.93 -3.10
N LEU A 41 -4.64 11.83 -2.76
CA LEU A 41 -3.77 11.06 -3.64
C LEU A 41 -4.25 9.60 -3.63
N ILE A 42 -4.52 9.05 -4.81
CA ILE A 42 -4.79 7.62 -4.98
C ILE A 42 -3.66 7.03 -5.82
N ASN A 43 -2.84 6.17 -5.22
CA ASN A 43 -1.80 5.45 -5.93
C ASN A 43 -2.34 4.12 -6.46
N THR A 44 -2.30 3.93 -7.76
CA THR A 44 -2.75 2.70 -8.45
C THR A 44 -1.63 2.10 -9.29
N PRO A 45 -0.50 1.67 -8.69
CA PRO A 45 0.56 1.03 -9.45
C PRO A 45 0.03 -0.25 -10.10
N SER A 46 0.30 -0.43 -11.40
CA SER A 46 -0.14 -1.59 -12.17
C SER A 46 1.07 -2.17 -12.90
N PHE A 47 1.87 -2.95 -12.18
CA PHE A 47 2.99 -3.70 -12.74
C PHE A 47 3.01 -5.10 -12.15
N HIS A 48 2.83 -6.11 -13.00
CA HIS A 48 2.69 -7.50 -12.58
C HIS A 48 3.48 -8.39 -13.52
N ILE A 49 4.45 -9.10 -12.98
CA ILE A 49 5.18 -10.18 -13.65
C ILE A 49 4.76 -11.48 -12.99
N ARG A 50 4.25 -12.41 -13.78
CA ARG A 50 3.81 -13.72 -13.30
C ARG A 50 4.80 -14.80 -13.71
N LYS A 51 5.71 -15.14 -12.81
CA LYS A 51 6.77 -16.14 -12.99
C LYS A 51 7.09 -16.82 -11.66
N SER A 52 7.53 -18.07 -11.74
CA SER A 52 8.04 -18.79 -10.58
C SER A 52 9.28 -18.09 -10.01
N LEU A 53 9.67 -18.47 -8.79
CA LEU A 53 10.91 -17.98 -8.18
C LEU A 53 12.15 -18.36 -9.01
N GLU A 54 12.11 -19.50 -9.69
CA GLU A 54 13.21 -20.01 -10.51
C GLU A 54 13.32 -19.29 -11.86
N ASP A 55 12.20 -18.84 -12.42
CA ASP A 55 12.13 -18.27 -13.76
C ASP A 55 12.23 -16.73 -13.81
N ILE A 56 11.93 -16.05 -12.70
CA ILE A 56 12.01 -14.59 -12.64
C ILE A 56 13.47 -14.16 -12.61
N ASP A 57 13.84 -13.22 -13.49
CA ASP A 57 15.19 -12.66 -13.46
C ASP A 57 15.29 -11.47 -12.49
N ALA A 58 16.53 -11.09 -12.17
CA ALA A 58 16.80 -10.00 -11.23
C ALA A 58 16.29 -8.63 -11.72
N VAL A 59 16.27 -8.40 -13.04
CA VAL A 59 15.82 -7.14 -13.64
C VAL A 59 14.30 -7.04 -13.56
N GLU A 60 13.59 -8.13 -13.83
CA GLU A 60 12.13 -8.24 -13.70
C GLU A 60 11.68 -8.05 -12.25
N PHE A 61 12.38 -8.65 -11.29
CA PHE A 61 12.11 -8.41 -9.88
C PHE A 61 12.38 -6.95 -9.50
N TYR A 62 13.50 -6.37 -9.96
CA TYR A 62 13.82 -4.96 -9.74
C TYR A 62 12.76 -4.03 -10.32
N ASP A 63 12.28 -4.30 -11.54
CA ASP A 63 11.22 -3.53 -12.18
C ASP A 63 9.91 -3.62 -11.42
N SER A 64 9.60 -4.79 -10.83
CA SER A 64 8.47 -4.92 -9.91
C SER A 64 8.58 -3.94 -8.74
N VAL A 65 9.74 -3.91 -8.06
CA VAL A 65 9.99 -2.98 -6.95
C VAL A 65 9.95 -1.52 -7.42
N ARG A 66 10.55 -1.22 -8.58
CA ARG A 66 10.61 0.13 -9.15
C ARG A 66 9.22 0.66 -9.51
N TYR A 67 8.43 -0.10 -10.25
CA TYR A 67 7.15 0.35 -10.77
C TYR A 67 5.99 0.13 -9.79
N GLY A 68 6.10 -0.87 -8.91
CA GLY A 68 5.08 -1.16 -7.89
C GLY A 68 5.24 -0.34 -6.61
N LEU A 69 6.43 -0.38 -6.00
CA LEU A 69 6.66 0.19 -4.67
C LEU A 69 7.30 1.59 -4.73
N LYS A 70 8.38 1.76 -5.50
CA LYS A 70 9.11 3.04 -5.55
C LYS A 70 8.25 4.15 -6.15
N SER A 71 7.46 3.87 -7.18
CA SER A 71 6.51 4.83 -7.76
C SER A 71 5.51 5.36 -6.71
N THR A 72 4.90 4.47 -5.93
CA THR A 72 3.98 4.79 -4.83
C THR A 72 4.69 5.64 -3.76
N PHE A 73 5.91 5.27 -3.39
CA PHE A 73 6.74 6.06 -2.47
C PHE A 73 7.00 7.48 -2.98
N VAL A 74 7.41 7.61 -4.24
CA VAL A 74 7.76 8.90 -4.86
C VAL A 74 6.56 9.84 -4.83
N ALA A 75 5.39 9.41 -5.34
CA ALA A 75 4.18 10.22 -5.31
C ALA A 75 3.75 10.59 -3.89
N THR A 76 3.74 9.60 -2.98
CA THR A 76 3.37 9.78 -1.57
C THR A 76 4.28 10.79 -0.87
N LYS A 77 5.60 10.74 -1.13
CA LYS A 77 6.57 11.66 -0.54
C LYS A 77 6.27 13.11 -0.87
N PHE A 78 6.07 13.42 -2.16
CA PHE A 78 5.83 14.80 -2.59
C PHE A 78 4.44 15.29 -2.21
N ALA A 79 3.43 14.44 -2.31
CA ALA A 79 2.09 14.76 -1.81
C ALA A 79 2.12 15.07 -0.30
N SER A 80 2.81 14.23 0.49
CA SER A 80 2.95 14.42 1.94
C SER A 80 3.62 15.75 2.29
N LYS A 81 4.64 16.20 1.54
CA LYS A 81 5.25 17.53 1.75
C LYS A 81 4.23 18.66 1.64
N VAL A 82 3.31 18.57 0.69
CA VAL A 82 2.25 19.56 0.48
C VAL A 82 1.17 19.42 1.55
N MET A 83 0.63 18.22 1.73
CA MET A 83 -0.44 17.94 2.69
C MET A 83 -0.04 18.29 4.13
N ARG A 84 1.24 18.10 4.51
CA ARG A 84 1.79 18.55 5.80
C ARG A 84 1.61 20.05 6.01
N LYS A 85 1.87 20.87 4.99
CA LYS A 85 1.72 22.34 5.07
C LYS A 85 0.26 22.76 5.07
N GLN A 86 -0.60 21.99 4.41
CA GLN A 86 -2.03 22.23 4.36
C GLN A 86 -2.77 21.78 5.63
N GLU A 87 -2.10 20.99 6.48
CA GLU A 87 -2.71 20.30 7.64
C GLU A 87 -3.95 19.48 7.28
N PHE A 88 -3.96 18.94 6.05
CA PHE A 88 -5.06 18.17 5.49
C PHE A 88 -4.58 17.35 4.30
N GLY A 89 -5.01 16.10 4.21
CA GLY A 89 -4.88 15.28 3.02
C GLY A 89 -5.26 13.82 3.24
N ASN A 90 -5.57 13.11 2.16
CA ASN A 90 -6.01 11.71 2.22
C ASN A 90 -5.22 10.92 1.18
N ILE A 91 -4.52 9.88 1.61
CA ILE A 91 -3.72 9.03 0.73
C ILE A 91 -4.32 7.63 0.72
N THR A 92 -4.59 7.09 -0.47
CA THR A 92 -5.06 5.71 -0.66
C THR A 92 -4.09 4.97 -1.55
N ASN A 93 -3.57 3.85 -1.08
CA ASN A 93 -2.68 2.98 -1.84
C ASN A 93 -3.42 1.71 -2.27
N MET A 94 -3.53 1.49 -3.57
CA MET A 94 -4.05 0.23 -4.10
C MET A 94 -2.97 -0.85 -4.02
N THR A 95 -3.37 -2.02 -3.55
CA THR A 95 -2.51 -3.19 -3.30
C THR A 95 -3.27 -4.47 -3.66
N SER A 96 -2.65 -5.62 -3.44
CA SER A 96 -3.25 -6.93 -3.62
C SER A 96 -3.00 -7.81 -2.40
N ASP A 97 -3.89 -8.77 -2.19
CA ASP A 97 -3.71 -9.91 -1.28
C ASP A 97 -2.67 -10.93 -1.78
N ALA A 98 -2.03 -10.70 -2.94
CA ALA A 98 -0.92 -11.52 -3.42
C ALA A 98 0.21 -11.69 -2.39
N GLY A 99 0.41 -10.65 -1.56
CA GLY A 99 1.31 -10.64 -0.40
C GLY A 99 1.10 -11.79 0.60
N LEU A 100 -0.11 -12.36 0.63
CA LEU A 100 -0.48 -13.47 1.50
C LEU A 100 -0.05 -14.85 0.96
N GLY A 101 0.67 -14.89 -0.17
CA GLY A 101 1.26 -16.13 -0.69
C GLY A 101 0.66 -16.61 -2.01
N VAL A 102 0.45 -15.72 -2.98
CA VAL A 102 0.01 -16.13 -4.32
C VAL A 102 1.18 -16.64 -5.15
N GLU A 103 1.04 -17.85 -5.67
CA GLU A 103 2.05 -18.49 -6.53
C GLU A 103 2.44 -17.64 -7.74
N ASN A 104 3.71 -17.78 -8.14
CA ASN A 104 4.28 -17.13 -9.32
C ASN A 104 4.15 -15.60 -9.32
N SER A 105 4.07 -14.97 -8.15
CA SER A 105 3.79 -13.53 -8.01
C SER A 105 4.76 -12.82 -7.07
N ILE A 106 6.01 -13.29 -6.96
CA ILE A 106 6.95 -12.86 -5.91
C ILE A 106 7.20 -11.34 -5.91
N GLY A 107 7.40 -10.73 -7.09
CA GLY A 107 7.58 -9.28 -7.20
C GLY A 107 6.31 -8.50 -6.83
N HIS A 108 5.15 -8.99 -7.23
CA HIS A 108 3.87 -8.37 -6.89
C HIS A 108 3.51 -8.51 -5.40
N SER A 109 3.89 -9.63 -4.80
CA SER A 109 3.70 -9.92 -3.37
C SER A 109 4.58 -9.00 -2.53
N ALA A 110 5.88 -8.91 -2.87
CA ALA A 110 6.84 -8.04 -2.20
C ALA A 110 6.44 -6.55 -2.27
N THR A 111 5.96 -6.10 -3.44
CA THR A 111 5.53 -4.70 -3.62
C THR A 111 4.24 -4.39 -2.89
N SER A 112 3.28 -5.31 -2.86
CA SER A 112 2.00 -5.13 -2.15
C SER A 112 2.21 -5.03 -0.64
N GLU A 113 2.96 -5.95 -0.04
CA GLU A 113 3.25 -5.90 1.41
C GLU A 113 4.17 -4.73 1.76
N GLY A 114 5.16 -4.42 0.91
CA GLY A 114 5.98 -3.21 1.08
C GLY A 114 5.13 -1.94 1.09
N THR A 115 4.10 -1.88 0.25
CA THR A 115 3.17 -0.74 0.19
C THR A 115 2.26 -0.69 1.41
N ILE A 116 1.79 -1.84 1.92
CA ILE A 116 1.02 -1.91 3.18
C ILE A 116 1.87 -1.42 4.37
N GLY A 117 3.12 -1.89 4.48
CA GLY A 117 4.07 -1.41 5.50
C GLY A 117 4.29 0.10 5.41
N MET A 118 4.53 0.62 4.20
CA MET A 118 4.67 2.05 3.96
C MET A 118 3.41 2.83 4.36
N THR A 119 2.22 2.32 4.04
CA THR A 119 0.93 2.94 4.38
C THR A 119 0.80 3.16 5.88
N ARG A 120 1.10 2.13 6.68
CA ARG A 120 1.05 2.19 8.15
C ARG A 120 1.99 3.25 8.71
N THR A 121 3.21 3.31 8.18
CA THR A 121 4.22 4.31 8.60
C THR A 121 3.78 5.73 8.24
N VAL A 122 3.38 5.95 6.98
CA VAL A 122 2.92 7.27 6.51
C VAL A 122 1.71 7.75 7.32
N ALA A 123 0.75 6.87 7.61
CA ALA A 123 -0.40 7.19 8.44
C ALA A 123 0.02 7.73 9.82
N ARG A 124 1.02 7.10 10.46
CA ARG A 124 1.52 7.52 11.78
C ARG A 124 2.33 8.81 11.72
N ASP A 125 3.23 8.93 10.74
CA ASP A 125 4.10 10.10 10.56
C ASP A 125 3.30 11.38 10.30
N MET A 126 2.20 11.22 9.56
CA MET A 126 1.41 12.32 9.03
C MET A 126 0.14 12.64 9.85
N ALA A 127 -0.24 11.78 10.79
CA ALA A 127 -1.43 11.94 11.63
C ALA A 127 -1.49 13.30 12.35
N LYS A 128 -0.35 13.77 12.87
CA LYS A 128 -0.25 15.06 13.58
C LYS A 128 -0.49 16.29 12.69
N TYR A 129 -0.55 16.11 11.38
CA TYR A 129 -0.89 17.15 10.41
C TYR A 129 -2.27 16.93 9.78
N GLY A 130 -3.14 16.10 10.38
CA GLY A 130 -4.49 15.87 9.85
C GLY A 130 -4.50 15.15 8.50
N VAL A 131 -3.46 14.36 8.19
CA VAL A 131 -3.36 13.60 6.95
C VAL A 131 -3.58 12.12 7.21
N THR A 132 -4.45 11.51 6.43
CA THR A 132 -4.78 10.08 6.51
C THR A 132 -4.07 9.28 5.42
N CYS A 133 -3.75 8.02 5.70
CA CYS A 133 -3.18 7.10 4.72
C CYS A 133 -3.74 5.69 4.93
N ASN A 134 -4.33 5.09 3.90
CA ASN A 134 -4.92 3.76 3.95
C ASN A 134 -4.53 2.93 2.72
N ALA A 135 -4.66 1.62 2.83
CA ALA A 135 -4.42 0.67 1.74
C ALA A 135 -5.69 -0.10 1.40
N ILE A 136 -5.85 -0.47 0.14
CA ILE A 136 -6.96 -1.33 -0.33
C ILE A 136 -6.36 -2.49 -1.11
N CYS A 137 -6.53 -3.71 -0.61
CA CYS A 137 -6.29 -4.94 -1.36
C CYS A 137 -7.50 -5.22 -2.25
N ALA A 138 -7.37 -5.01 -3.55
CA ALA A 138 -8.49 -5.10 -4.48
C ALA A 138 -8.66 -6.52 -5.03
N GLY A 139 -9.62 -7.27 -4.47
CA GLY A 139 -10.09 -8.53 -5.07
C GLY A 139 -11.17 -8.30 -6.13
N ASP A 140 -11.93 -7.20 -6.04
CA ASP A 140 -12.84 -6.72 -7.08
C ASP A 140 -12.69 -5.21 -7.31
N PHE A 141 -12.57 -4.80 -8.58
CA PHE A 141 -12.27 -3.40 -8.92
C PHE A 141 -13.45 -2.44 -8.67
N VAL A 142 -14.68 -2.92 -8.72
CA VAL A 142 -15.87 -2.05 -8.56
C VAL A 142 -15.93 -1.56 -7.12
N SER A 143 -15.93 -2.46 -6.14
CA SER A 143 -15.97 -2.10 -4.72
C SER A 143 -14.71 -1.33 -4.31
N ALA A 144 -13.54 -1.74 -4.81
CA ALA A 144 -12.28 -1.04 -4.56
C ALA A 144 -12.31 0.42 -5.02
N SER A 145 -12.82 0.69 -6.23
CA SER A 145 -12.91 2.06 -6.75
C SER A 145 -13.89 2.93 -5.97
N ILE A 146 -15.04 2.39 -5.56
CA ILE A 146 -16.02 3.09 -4.73
C ILE A 146 -15.42 3.42 -3.35
N LEU A 147 -14.71 2.46 -2.73
CA LEU A 147 -14.06 2.66 -1.44
C LEU A 147 -12.95 3.70 -1.53
N ALA A 148 -12.09 3.64 -2.56
CA ALA A 148 -11.03 4.61 -2.78
C ALA A 148 -11.59 6.04 -2.94
N ALA A 149 -12.66 6.21 -3.72
CA ALA A 149 -13.34 7.50 -3.85
C ALA A 149 -13.98 7.96 -2.52
N SER A 150 -14.56 7.04 -1.75
CA SER A 150 -15.17 7.34 -0.46
C SER A 150 -14.15 7.85 0.56
N LEU A 151 -12.93 7.29 0.57
CA LEU A 151 -11.84 7.73 1.44
C LEU A 151 -11.35 9.15 1.14
N CYS A 152 -11.71 9.73 -0.01
CA CYS A 152 -11.45 11.13 -0.34
C CYS A 152 -12.46 12.11 0.28
N LEU A 153 -13.57 11.61 0.86
CA LEU A 153 -14.60 12.45 1.47
C LEU A 153 -14.16 12.96 2.84
N ASP A 154 -14.56 14.19 3.18
CA ASP A 154 -14.26 14.80 4.49
C ASP A 154 -14.80 13.97 5.66
N SER A 155 -15.94 13.28 5.47
CA SER A 155 -16.54 12.38 6.46
C SER A 155 -15.69 11.17 6.80
N MET A 156 -14.68 10.84 5.98
CA MET A 156 -13.77 9.71 6.19
C MET A 156 -12.44 10.13 6.83
N GLN A 157 -12.25 11.40 7.21
CA GLN A 157 -10.98 11.89 7.76
C GLN A 157 -10.53 11.26 9.09
N SER A 158 -11.41 10.53 9.78
CA SER A 158 -11.06 9.78 11.00
C SER A 158 -10.43 8.40 10.70
N ILE A 159 -10.48 7.94 9.46
CA ILE A 159 -10.03 6.61 9.04
C ILE A 159 -8.59 6.71 8.53
N SER A 160 -7.65 6.16 9.29
CA SER A 160 -6.23 6.15 8.92
C SER A 160 -5.52 4.87 9.37
N GLY A 161 -4.47 4.49 8.64
CA GLY A 161 -3.62 3.34 8.92
C GLY A 161 -4.35 1.99 8.80
N LYS A 162 -5.38 1.91 7.97
CA LYS A 162 -6.15 0.68 7.73
C LYS A 162 -5.77 0.05 6.40
N THR A 163 -5.72 -1.28 6.40
CA THR A 163 -5.68 -2.09 5.19
C THR A 163 -7.05 -2.71 4.98
N PHE A 164 -7.75 -2.27 3.95
CA PHE A 164 -9.04 -2.81 3.54
C PHE A 164 -8.85 -3.94 2.54
N GLY A 165 -9.78 -4.87 2.49
CA GLY A 165 -9.94 -5.81 1.39
C GLY A 165 -11.31 -5.64 0.76
N THR A 166 -11.39 -5.82 -0.56
CA THR A 166 -12.67 -5.89 -1.28
C THR A 166 -12.77 -7.18 -2.06
N LYS A 167 -13.88 -7.91 -1.91
CA LYS A 167 -14.12 -9.15 -2.65
C LYS A 167 -15.61 -9.44 -2.68
N ASP A 168 -16.14 -9.79 -3.85
CA ASP A 168 -17.53 -10.23 -4.03
C ASP A 168 -18.58 -9.28 -3.41
N GLY A 169 -18.35 -7.96 -3.55
CA GLY A 169 -19.23 -6.92 -3.01
C GLY A 169 -19.08 -6.66 -1.51
N SER A 170 -18.16 -7.34 -0.84
CA SER A 170 -17.83 -7.14 0.58
C SER A 170 -16.65 -6.20 0.75
N ILE A 171 -16.68 -5.40 1.81
CA ILE A 171 -15.54 -4.61 2.29
C ILE A 171 -15.17 -5.12 3.68
N PHE A 172 -13.92 -5.51 3.86
CA PHE A 172 -13.40 -6.00 5.14
C PHE A 172 -12.09 -5.28 5.49
N ILE A 173 -11.65 -5.42 6.74
CA ILE A 173 -10.41 -4.83 7.25
C ILE A 173 -9.48 -5.97 7.64
N TYR A 174 -8.27 -5.98 7.09
CA TYR A 174 -7.24 -6.91 7.51
C TYR A 174 -6.76 -6.59 8.93
N GLN A 175 -6.47 -7.63 9.72
CA GLN A 175 -5.78 -7.42 10.98
C GLN A 175 -4.38 -6.84 10.73
N GLU A 176 -4.04 -5.83 11.51
CA GLU A 176 -2.66 -5.38 11.63
C GLU A 176 -1.82 -6.49 12.27
N PRO A 177 -0.57 -6.73 11.83
CA PRO A 177 0.25 -7.79 12.40
C PRO A 177 0.40 -7.57 13.91
N ARG A 178 -0.12 -8.52 14.68
CA ARG A 178 -0.01 -8.57 16.14
C ARG A 178 0.64 -9.89 16.51
N PRO A 179 1.55 -9.92 17.50
CA PRO A 179 2.07 -11.17 18.03
C PRO A 179 0.88 -12.06 18.45
N ILE A 180 0.82 -13.27 17.89
CA ILE A 180 -0.20 -14.27 18.22
C ILE A 180 0.30 -15.25 19.28
N ASP A 181 1.62 -15.44 19.35
CA ASP A 181 2.29 -16.27 20.33
C ASP A 181 3.64 -15.62 20.69
N THR A 182 4.16 -15.90 21.87
CA THR A 182 5.38 -15.28 22.39
C THR A 182 6.10 -16.22 23.35
N ILE A 183 7.33 -16.58 23.00
CA ILE A 183 8.28 -17.18 23.95
C ILE A 183 9.18 -16.09 24.53
N SER A 184 9.53 -16.21 25.81
CA SER A 184 10.37 -15.24 26.51
C SER A 184 11.37 -15.95 27.39
N LYS A 185 12.66 -15.58 27.26
CA LYS A 185 13.74 -16.03 28.14
C LYS A 185 14.55 -14.82 28.60
N TRP A 186 14.69 -14.66 29.92
CA TRP A 186 15.49 -13.59 30.49
C TRP A 186 16.97 -13.82 30.15
N GLY A 187 17.63 -12.79 29.60
CA GLY A 187 19.01 -12.90 29.08
C GLY A 187 19.12 -13.28 27.61
N GLY A 188 18.00 -13.52 26.92
CA GLY A 188 17.98 -13.96 25.52
C GLY A 188 18.00 -15.48 25.39
N PHE A 189 18.08 -15.95 24.16
CA PHE A 189 18.12 -17.37 23.84
C PHE A 189 19.48 -17.73 23.24
N GLU A 190 20.04 -18.85 23.68
CA GLU A 190 21.12 -19.55 22.99
C GLU A 190 20.53 -20.49 21.92
N LEU A 191 21.38 -20.96 21.00
CA LEU A 191 20.93 -21.84 19.92
C LEU A 191 20.28 -23.12 20.46
N GLU A 192 20.87 -23.71 21.50
CA GLU A 192 20.38 -24.93 22.15
C GLU A 192 19.02 -24.72 22.81
N ASP A 193 18.76 -23.52 23.36
CA ASP A 193 17.45 -23.19 23.90
C ASP A 193 16.40 -23.18 22.80
N LEU A 194 16.71 -22.56 21.66
CA LEU A 194 15.78 -22.46 20.53
C LEU A 194 15.54 -23.80 19.86
N GLU A 195 16.57 -24.64 19.70
CA GLU A 195 16.39 -26.00 19.17
C GLU A 195 15.45 -26.84 20.05
N SER A 196 15.51 -26.68 21.37
CA SER A 196 14.61 -27.40 22.28
C SER A 196 13.21 -26.79 22.35
N ILE A 197 13.11 -25.46 22.37
CA ILE A 197 11.86 -24.75 22.67
C ILE A 197 11.04 -24.55 21.40
N MET A 198 11.65 -24.05 20.31
CA MET A 198 10.93 -23.63 19.09
C MET A 198 10.04 -24.74 18.51
N PRO A 199 10.51 -25.99 18.29
CA PRO A 199 9.66 -27.06 17.74
C PRO A 199 8.50 -27.46 18.67
N GLN A 200 8.58 -27.13 19.96
CA GLN A 200 7.56 -27.47 20.96
C GLN A 200 6.58 -26.33 21.22
N THR A 201 6.97 -25.08 20.95
CA THR A 201 6.20 -23.88 21.28
C THR A 201 5.66 -23.16 20.05
N ILE A 202 6.48 -22.85 19.05
CA ILE A 202 6.06 -22.04 17.91
C ILE A 202 5.60 -22.98 16.79
N ASP A 203 4.28 -23.05 16.63
CA ASP A 203 3.58 -23.65 15.50
C ASP A 203 3.63 -25.20 15.41
N LYS A 204 2.83 -25.87 16.25
CA LYS A 204 2.46 -27.30 16.06
C LYS A 204 1.55 -27.54 14.85
N THR A 205 1.12 -26.50 14.13
CA THR A 205 0.12 -26.61 13.06
C THR A 205 0.71 -26.88 11.67
N LEU A 206 2.04 -26.79 11.50
CA LEU A 206 2.72 -27.14 10.24
C LEU A 206 3.06 -28.64 10.10
N SER A 207 2.89 -29.46 11.14
CA SER A 207 3.12 -30.91 11.08
C SER A 207 1.88 -31.75 10.74
N ASP A 208 0.68 -31.16 10.76
CA ASP A 208 -0.60 -31.89 10.67
C ASP A 208 -1.51 -31.37 9.52
N ASN A 209 -0.94 -31.05 8.34
CA ASN A 209 -1.70 -30.91 7.09
C ASN A 209 -1.00 -31.62 5.93
#